data_AF-A0A818Y6E0-F1
#
_entry.id   AF-A0A818Y6E0-F1
#
_cell.length_a   1.000
_cell.length_b   1.000
_cell.length_c   1.000
_cell.angle_alpha   90.00
_cell.angle_beta   90.00
_cell.angle_gamma   90.00
#
_symmetry.space_group_name_H-M   'P 1'
#
loop_
_entity.id
_entity.type
_entity.pdbx_description
1 polymer ?
#
loop_
_entity_poly.entity_id
_entity_poly.type
_entity_poly.pdbx_seq_one_letter_code
_entity_poly.pdbx_strand_id
1 'polypeptide(L)'
;MSTHSTNGPILATDLDLNQWKRIFDNCGLLCGICMNDKEPTRAMQPIVKFKESIDCKPLFQVRDDCEIRTYMRNKRMKSWFVSNSYFDGGLDLSLFGAGANMAYSEDYSTNKETQTKYSTCAYHFRRVIMKLDLKYLELNQSFINDIDCVLRNYSEYKEKMRDFSKVDYDDYEKTMSRIHNDLEQVFSTYGHVYPKEVTLGGHLFLTEEHSIYSSSNEDTIRKSGEIRFKSIFSKLIEIHAKSGSSYTSEHEHSYEKLSTTLEAVGGNTLYASDPEQWMKTIADPMLWRIIEQKDYKPIMDLLNEQQRAIIEEIHQTYVLAKIGTFKLLMYRMVDEIFREGTK
;
A
#
# COMPACT_ATOMS: atom_id res chain seq x y z
N MET A 1 -41.86 -9.54 7.44
CA MET A 1 -41.12 -8.77 8.46
C MET A 1 -40.87 -9.69 9.65
N SER A 2 -39.68 -10.28 9.73
CA SER A 2 -39.26 -11.11 10.87
C SER A 2 -38.13 -10.39 11.57
N THR A 3 -38.40 -9.87 12.75
CA THR A 3 -37.42 -9.28 13.66
C THR A 3 -36.79 -10.40 14.47
N HIS A 4 -35.74 -11.03 13.92
CA HIS A 4 -34.81 -11.79 14.74
C HIS A 4 -33.68 -10.86 15.19
N SER A 5 -33.84 -10.35 16.41
CA SER A 5 -32.71 -9.87 17.22
C SER A 5 -31.90 -11.10 17.64
N THR A 6 -30.90 -11.47 16.84
CA THR A 6 -29.88 -12.44 17.22
C THR A 6 -28.70 -11.68 17.80
N ASN A 7 -28.62 -11.61 19.13
CA ASN A 7 -27.47 -11.08 19.88
C ASN A 7 -26.26 -12.03 19.83
N GLY A 8 -25.98 -12.62 18.66
CA GLY A 8 -24.77 -13.39 18.39
C GLY A 8 -23.73 -12.56 17.65
N PRO A 9 -22.43 -12.89 17.72
CA PRO A 9 -21.43 -12.24 16.87
C PRO A 9 -21.76 -12.48 15.40
N ILE A 10 -21.77 -11.40 14.60
CA ILE A 10 -21.99 -11.50 13.15
C ILE A 10 -20.74 -12.12 12.54
N LEU A 11 -20.88 -13.33 11.98
CA LEU A 11 -19.77 -14.00 11.32
C LEU A 11 -19.60 -13.45 9.90
N ALA A 12 -18.37 -13.49 9.38
CA ALA A 12 -18.11 -13.10 8.00
C ALA A 12 -18.94 -13.90 6.97
N THR A 13 -19.30 -15.14 7.30
CA THR A 13 -20.16 -16.02 6.50
C THR A 13 -21.59 -15.51 6.38
N ASP A 14 -22.05 -14.76 7.36
CA ASP A 14 -23.43 -14.28 7.45
C ASP A 14 -23.62 -12.94 6.73
N LEU A 15 -22.52 -12.30 6.33
CA LEU A 15 -22.54 -11.01 5.64
C LEU A 15 -23.16 -11.13 4.24
N ASP A 16 -24.12 -10.26 3.96
CA ASP A 16 -24.68 -10.08 2.63
C ASP A 16 -23.76 -9.23 1.72
N LEU A 17 -24.09 -9.17 0.44
CA LEU A 17 -23.30 -8.42 -0.54
C LEU A 17 -23.24 -6.91 -0.25
N ASN A 18 -24.32 -6.32 0.29
CA ASN A 18 -24.34 -4.89 0.60
C ASN A 18 -23.46 -4.57 1.80
N GLN A 19 -23.42 -5.45 2.80
CA GLN A 19 -22.50 -5.34 3.93
C GLN A 19 -21.05 -5.48 3.47
N TRP A 20 -20.75 -6.42 2.56
CA TRP A 20 -19.43 -6.53 1.95
C TRP A 20 -19.04 -5.27 1.16
N LYS A 21 -19.96 -4.72 0.35
CA LYS A 21 -19.72 -3.45 -0.36
C LYS A 21 -19.35 -2.31 0.59
N ARG A 22 -20.09 -2.16 1.70
CA ARG A 22 -19.76 -1.18 2.75
C ARG A 22 -18.38 -1.41 3.37
N ILE A 23 -17.99 -2.66 3.61
CA ILE A 23 -16.64 -2.99 4.12
C ILE A 23 -15.58 -2.57 3.09
N PHE A 24 -15.81 -2.84 1.81
CA PHE A 24 -14.91 -2.42 0.73
C PHE A 24 -14.76 -0.91 0.66
N ASP A 25 -15.86 -0.18 0.75
CA ASP A 25 -15.87 1.29 0.74
C ASP A 25 -15.12 1.85 1.95
N ASN A 26 -15.45 1.37 3.15
CA ASN A 26 -14.81 1.80 4.41
C ASN A 26 -13.30 1.53 4.45
N CYS A 27 -12.84 0.52 3.72
CA CYS A 27 -11.44 0.13 3.66
C CYS A 27 -10.70 0.66 2.42
N GLY A 28 -11.40 1.31 1.48
CA GLY A 28 -10.81 1.73 0.21
C GLY A 28 -10.29 0.57 -0.64
N LEU A 29 -10.92 -0.62 -0.54
CA LEU A 29 -10.46 -1.84 -1.24
C LEU A 29 -10.67 -1.79 -2.76
N LEU A 30 -11.51 -0.88 -3.23
CA LEU A 30 -11.73 -0.64 -4.66
C LEU A 30 -10.67 0.28 -5.29
N CYS A 31 -9.84 0.92 -4.45
CA CYS A 31 -8.83 1.88 -4.89
C CYS A 31 -7.43 1.25 -4.91
N GLY A 32 -6.64 1.63 -5.91
CA GLY A 32 -5.21 1.39 -5.91
C GLY A 32 -4.49 2.18 -4.83
N ILE A 33 -3.18 2.00 -4.76
CA ILE A 33 -2.29 2.69 -3.83
C ILE A 33 -1.36 3.55 -4.66
N CYS A 34 -1.38 4.85 -4.40
CA CYS A 34 -0.47 5.82 -4.99
C CYS A 34 0.88 5.75 -4.28
N MET A 35 1.94 5.46 -5.03
CA MET A 35 3.29 5.43 -4.50
C MET A 35 3.92 6.81 -4.74
N ASN A 36 3.78 7.71 -3.77
CA ASN A 36 4.42 9.03 -3.82
C ASN A 36 5.68 9.05 -2.94
N ASP A 37 6.53 10.06 -3.13
CA ASP A 37 7.83 10.20 -2.42
C ASP A 37 7.71 10.38 -0.90
N LYS A 38 6.49 10.57 -0.37
CA LYS A 38 6.25 10.85 1.06
C LYS A 38 5.64 9.66 1.78
N GLU A 39 4.44 9.23 1.39
CA GLU A 39 3.66 8.20 2.06
C GLU A 39 2.66 7.55 1.07
N PRO A 40 2.61 6.22 0.97
CA PRO A 40 1.61 5.59 0.10
C PRO A 40 0.19 5.81 0.57
N THR A 41 -0.61 6.39 -0.30
CA THR A 41 -2.00 6.74 -0.02
C THR A 41 -2.94 5.92 -0.89
N ARG A 42 -4.17 5.73 -0.43
CA ARG A 42 -5.22 5.23 -1.31
C ARG A 42 -5.48 6.22 -2.42
N ALA A 43 -5.66 5.70 -3.63
CA ALA A 43 -6.02 6.48 -4.78
C ALA A 43 -7.38 7.17 -4.59
N MET A 44 -7.55 8.31 -5.25
CA MET A 44 -8.78 9.09 -5.17
C MET A 44 -9.94 8.42 -5.90
N GLN A 45 -9.63 7.65 -6.95
CA GLN A 45 -10.63 6.97 -7.77
C GLN A 45 -10.48 5.44 -7.68
N PRO A 46 -11.60 4.71 -7.67
CA PRO A 46 -11.58 3.26 -7.65
C PRO A 46 -11.12 2.71 -9.00
N ILE A 47 -10.12 1.83 -8.96
CA ILE A 47 -9.61 1.11 -10.14
C ILE A 47 -10.49 -0.08 -10.51
N VAL A 48 -11.18 -0.66 -9.52
CA VAL A 48 -12.09 -1.78 -9.71
C VAL A 48 -13.45 -1.48 -9.10
N LYS A 49 -14.48 -2.18 -9.58
CA LYS A 49 -15.83 -2.20 -9.02
C LYS A 49 -16.33 -3.63 -8.89
N PHE A 50 -17.38 -3.84 -8.10
CA PHE A 50 -18.10 -5.11 -8.10
C PHE A 50 -18.81 -5.32 -9.43
N LYS A 51 -18.77 -6.55 -9.96
CA LYS A 51 -19.55 -6.92 -11.14
C LYS A 51 -21.05 -6.82 -10.85
N GLU A 52 -21.79 -6.20 -11.77
CA GLU A 52 -23.23 -5.98 -11.62
C GLU A 52 -24.05 -7.27 -11.79
N SER A 53 -23.53 -8.22 -12.56
CA SER A 53 -24.24 -9.43 -12.99
C SER A 53 -24.09 -10.62 -12.05
N ILE A 54 -23.35 -10.48 -10.93
CA ILE A 54 -22.94 -11.63 -10.13
C ILE A 54 -23.23 -11.39 -8.64
N ASP A 55 -24.07 -12.24 -8.03
CA ASP A 55 -24.24 -12.36 -6.58
C ASP A 55 -23.04 -13.09 -5.93
N CYS A 56 -21.83 -12.73 -6.36
CA CYS A 56 -20.59 -13.34 -5.86
C CYS A 56 -20.06 -12.47 -4.73
N LYS A 57 -20.25 -12.98 -3.51
CA LYS A 57 -19.52 -12.51 -2.33
C LYS A 57 -18.00 -12.59 -2.59
N PRO A 58 -17.20 -11.71 -1.97
CA PRO A 58 -15.75 -11.79 -2.08
C PRO A 58 -15.25 -13.16 -1.62
N LEU A 59 -14.12 -13.60 -2.18
CA LEU A 59 -13.45 -14.81 -1.72
C LEU A 59 -12.67 -14.48 -0.45
N PHE A 60 -13.07 -15.10 0.67
CA PHE A 60 -12.41 -14.91 1.96
C PHE A 60 -12.22 -16.23 2.71
N GLN A 61 -11.28 -16.20 3.65
CA GLN A 61 -11.06 -17.22 4.66
C GLN A 61 -11.26 -16.57 6.03
N VAL A 62 -12.10 -17.19 6.86
CA VAL A 62 -12.25 -16.78 8.26
C VAL A 62 -10.98 -17.11 9.02
N ARG A 63 -10.47 -16.12 9.76
CA ARG A 63 -9.26 -16.25 10.56
C ARG A 63 -9.40 -15.39 11.81
N ASP A 64 -9.92 -15.99 12.88
CA ASP A 64 -10.15 -15.35 14.18
C ASP A 64 -8.99 -15.54 15.17
N ASP A 65 -7.77 -15.72 14.67
CA ASP A 65 -6.59 -15.82 15.53
C ASP A 65 -6.04 -14.43 15.90
N CYS A 66 -5.28 -14.39 16.99
CA CYS A 66 -4.59 -13.20 17.44
C CYS A 66 -3.08 -13.44 17.49
N GLU A 67 -2.31 -12.44 17.11
CA GLU A 67 -0.85 -12.58 16.99
C GLU A 67 -0.16 -11.25 17.34
N ILE A 68 0.88 -11.31 18.17
CA ILE A 68 1.77 -10.17 18.39
C ILE A 68 2.91 -10.27 17.40
N ARG A 69 3.13 -9.20 16.63
CA ARG A 69 4.25 -9.08 15.69
C ARG A 69 5.04 -7.83 15.97
N THR A 70 6.34 -7.93 15.77
CA THR A 70 7.26 -6.80 15.91
C THR A 70 8.01 -6.57 14.61
N TYR A 71 8.05 -5.32 14.20
CA TYR A 71 8.63 -4.90 12.94
C TYR A 71 9.72 -3.87 13.21
N MET A 72 10.90 -4.09 12.64
CA MET A 72 12.02 -3.14 12.72
C MET A 72 12.27 -2.53 11.35
N ARG A 73 12.44 -1.20 11.32
CA ARG A 73 12.66 -0.44 10.07
C ARG A 73 13.69 0.65 10.25
N ASN A 74 14.54 0.82 9.24
CA ASN A 74 15.67 1.77 9.26
C ASN A 74 15.30 3.19 8.80
N LYS A 75 14.02 3.43 8.48
CA LYS A 75 13.50 4.74 8.07
C LYS A 75 12.13 4.94 8.72
N ARG A 76 11.85 6.17 9.18
CA ARG A 76 10.57 6.56 9.78
C ARG A 76 9.39 6.26 8.87
N MET A 77 9.56 6.58 7.59
CA MET A 77 8.60 6.30 6.53
C MET A 77 8.27 4.81 6.48
N LYS A 78 9.28 3.93 6.48
CA LYS A 78 9.11 2.48 6.52
C LYS A 78 8.40 1.99 7.79
N SER A 79 8.52 2.69 8.91
CA SER A 79 7.73 2.40 10.12
C SER A 79 6.27 2.82 9.98
N TRP A 80 5.99 3.91 9.27
CA TRP A 80 4.62 4.36 8.98
C TRP A 80 3.85 3.35 8.11
N PHE A 81 4.54 2.64 7.21
CA PHE A 81 3.94 1.53 6.46
C PHE A 81 3.41 0.43 7.39
N VAL A 82 4.15 0.14 8.45
CA VAL A 82 3.79 -0.87 9.44
C VAL A 82 2.60 -0.40 10.29
N SER A 83 2.54 0.87 10.69
CA SER A 83 1.40 1.40 11.41
C SER A 83 0.13 1.56 10.56
N ASN A 84 0.26 1.63 9.23
CA ASN A 84 -0.86 1.83 8.29
C ASN A 84 -1.16 0.60 7.41
N SER A 85 -0.79 -0.58 7.89
CA SER A 85 -1.25 -1.83 7.28
C SER A 85 -0.66 -2.20 5.92
N TYR A 86 0.50 -1.64 5.59
CA TYR A 86 1.28 -2.00 4.41
C TYR A 86 2.42 -2.94 4.84
N PHE A 87 2.08 -4.21 5.00
CA PHE A 87 2.96 -5.22 5.56
C PHE A 87 3.51 -6.14 4.48
N ASP A 88 4.38 -5.65 3.61
CA ASP A 88 5.40 -6.52 3.01
C ASP A 88 6.55 -5.72 2.38
N GLY A 89 7.75 -6.29 2.44
CA GLY A 89 8.95 -5.82 1.72
C GLY A 89 8.96 -6.20 0.24
N GLY A 90 7.80 -6.55 -0.34
CA GLY A 90 7.65 -7.09 -1.70
C GLY A 90 7.34 -6.06 -2.79
N LEU A 91 7.38 -4.76 -2.49
CA LEU A 91 7.24 -3.72 -3.51
C LEU A 91 8.61 -3.51 -4.17
N ASP A 92 8.84 -4.22 -5.28
CA ASP A 92 9.88 -3.82 -6.23
C ASP A 92 9.41 -2.57 -6.96
N LEU A 93 9.88 -1.43 -6.47
CA LEU A 93 9.44 -0.12 -6.90
C LEU A 93 10.05 0.29 -8.23
N SER A 94 11.12 -0.37 -8.70
CA SER A 94 11.90 0.07 -9.85
C SER A 94 11.13 0.12 -11.17
N LEU A 95 10.00 -0.61 -11.27
CA LEU A 95 9.12 -0.63 -12.45
C LEU A 95 8.20 0.59 -12.56
N PHE A 96 8.09 1.39 -11.51
CA PHE A 96 7.28 2.60 -11.51
C PHE A 96 8.24 3.78 -11.68
N GLY A 97 7.93 4.80 -12.49
CA GLY A 97 8.78 6.00 -12.59
C GLY A 97 9.08 6.65 -11.22
N ALA A 98 8.20 6.44 -10.23
CA ALA A 98 8.40 6.78 -8.82
C ALA A 98 9.52 5.97 -8.12
N GLY A 99 9.79 4.74 -8.56
CA GLY A 99 10.91 3.91 -8.12
C GLY A 99 12.26 4.43 -8.55
N ALA A 100 12.37 5.15 -9.67
CA ALA A 100 13.61 5.83 -10.02
C ALA A 100 13.94 6.90 -8.97
N ASN A 101 12.95 7.68 -8.50
CA ASN A 101 13.17 8.68 -7.43
C ASN A 101 13.29 8.05 -6.02
N MET A 102 12.55 6.98 -5.72
CA MET A 102 12.67 6.27 -4.44
C MET A 102 13.96 5.45 -4.31
N ALA A 103 14.42 4.81 -5.39
CA ALA A 103 15.72 4.15 -5.46
C ALA A 103 16.86 5.17 -5.50
N TYR A 104 16.66 6.36 -6.10
CA TYR A 104 17.60 7.47 -5.96
C TYR A 104 17.64 8.07 -4.53
N SER A 105 16.60 7.86 -3.71
CA SER A 105 16.62 8.14 -2.27
C SER A 105 17.24 7.01 -1.42
N GLU A 106 17.87 6.02 -2.07
CA GLU A 106 19.05 5.38 -1.48
C GLU A 106 20.16 6.43 -1.41
N ASP A 107 19.98 7.39 -0.49
CA ASP A 107 21.09 8.19 -0.02
C ASP A 107 22.17 7.21 0.42
N TYR A 108 23.24 7.17 -0.37
CA TYR A 108 24.57 6.77 0.06
C TYR A 108 24.93 7.66 1.26
N SER A 109 24.39 7.33 2.42
CA SER A 109 24.86 7.83 3.71
C SER A 109 26.20 7.14 3.97
N THR A 110 27.23 7.65 3.30
CA THR A 110 28.61 7.48 3.72
C THR A 110 28.77 8.14 5.09
N ASN A 111 29.07 7.32 6.10
CA ASN A 111 29.35 7.62 7.52
C ASN A 111 28.16 7.90 8.46
N LYS A 112 27.92 6.98 9.42
CA LYS A 112 27.79 7.25 10.87
C LYS A 112 27.68 5.96 11.68
N GLU A 113 28.42 5.87 12.78
CA GLU A 113 28.42 4.77 13.77
C GLU A 113 27.06 4.53 14.45
N THR A 114 26.09 5.42 14.22
CA THR A 114 24.73 5.42 14.75
C THR A 114 23.70 5.40 13.62
N GLN A 115 22.78 4.44 13.67
CA GLN A 115 21.63 4.32 12.80
C GLN A 115 20.35 4.47 13.62
N THR A 116 19.43 5.35 13.20
CA THR A 116 18.08 5.41 13.78
C THR A 116 17.24 4.26 13.23
N LYS A 117 16.64 3.46 14.11
CA LYS A 117 15.65 2.45 13.75
C LYS A 117 14.35 2.68 14.49
N TYR A 118 13.28 2.23 13.88
CA TYR A 118 11.94 2.28 14.42
C TYR A 118 11.47 0.85 14.70
N SER A 119 10.93 0.63 15.89
CA SER A 119 10.35 -0.65 16.31
C SER A 119 8.85 -0.47 16.48
N THR A 120 8.04 -1.19 15.71
CA THR A 120 6.59 -1.21 15.87
C THR A 120 6.18 -2.59 16.40
N CYS A 121 5.59 -2.63 17.59
CA CYS A 121 4.97 -3.83 18.14
C CYS A 121 3.46 -3.72 17.96
N ALA A 122 2.83 -4.71 17.33
CA ALA A 122 1.40 -4.71 17.04
C ALA A 122 0.76 -6.02 17.49
N TYR A 123 -0.39 -5.92 18.18
CA TYR A 123 -1.26 -7.04 18.49
C TYR A 123 -2.42 -7.07 17.49
N HIS A 124 -2.35 -8.03 16.56
CA HIS A 124 -3.32 -8.19 15.49
C HIS A 124 -4.49 -9.08 15.95
N PHE A 125 -5.70 -8.62 15.68
CA PHE A 125 -6.96 -9.36 15.82
C PHE A 125 -7.51 -9.55 14.42
N ARG A 126 -7.15 -10.69 13.81
CA ARG A 126 -7.60 -11.01 12.46
C ARG A 126 -9.05 -11.46 12.52
N ARG A 127 -9.77 -11.21 11.43
CA ARG A 127 -11.15 -11.68 11.23
C ARG A 127 -11.27 -12.44 9.92
N VAL A 128 -10.81 -11.83 8.84
CA VAL A 128 -10.83 -12.44 7.52
C VAL A 128 -9.57 -12.13 6.74
N ILE A 129 -9.12 -13.11 5.98
CA ILE A 129 -8.17 -12.92 4.88
C ILE A 129 -8.98 -12.95 3.60
N MET A 130 -8.83 -11.94 2.75
CA MET A 130 -9.59 -11.78 1.52
C MET A 130 -8.66 -11.70 0.31
N LYS A 131 -9.01 -12.42 -0.75
CA LYS A 131 -8.31 -12.36 -2.03
C LYS A 131 -9.07 -11.45 -2.99
N LEU A 132 -8.48 -10.30 -3.33
CA LEU A 132 -9.01 -9.35 -4.30
C LEU A 132 -8.85 -9.92 -5.71
N ASP A 133 -9.93 -10.50 -6.22
CA ASP A 133 -9.95 -11.29 -7.47
C ASP A 133 -10.94 -10.69 -8.48
N LEU A 134 -10.53 -10.66 -9.75
CA LEU A 134 -11.33 -10.24 -10.90
C LEU A 134 -12.46 -11.23 -11.26
N LYS A 135 -12.64 -12.32 -10.50
CA LYS A 135 -13.84 -13.16 -10.57
C LYS A 135 -15.09 -12.39 -10.18
N TYR A 136 -15.04 -11.64 -9.08
CA TYR A 136 -16.17 -10.88 -8.53
C TYR A 136 -15.98 -9.35 -8.65
N LEU A 137 -14.75 -8.90 -8.93
CA LEU A 137 -14.44 -7.53 -9.29
C LEU A 137 -14.23 -7.40 -10.80
N GLU A 138 -14.40 -6.20 -11.33
CA GLU A 138 -14.02 -5.83 -12.69
C GLU A 138 -13.37 -4.45 -12.69
N LEU A 139 -12.57 -4.17 -13.72
CA LEU A 139 -11.96 -2.85 -13.87
C LEU A 139 -13.04 -1.77 -14.06
N ASN A 140 -12.77 -0.60 -13.49
CA ASN A 140 -13.63 0.55 -13.66
C ASN A 140 -13.52 1.07 -15.10
N GLN A 141 -14.67 1.34 -15.74
CA GLN A 141 -14.69 1.84 -17.12
C GLN A 141 -14.00 3.20 -17.25
N SER A 142 -14.07 4.07 -16.22
CA SER A 142 -13.37 5.35 -16.25
C SER A 142 -11.86 5.15 -16.34
N PHE A 143 -11.31 4.21 -15.56
CA PHE A 143 -9.89 3.86 -15.62
C PHE A 143 -9.49 3.33 -17.00
N ILE A 144 -10.28 2.41 -17.57
CA ILE A 144 -10.03 1.87 -18.92
C ILE A 144 -10.04 2.99 -19.95
N ASN A 145 -11.05 3.87 -19.91
CA ASN A 145 -11.18 4.97 -20.87
C ASN A 145 -9.99 5.95 -20.80
N ASP A 146 -9.54 6.27 -19.58
CA ASP A 146 -8.41 7.17 -19.37
C ASP A 146 -7.11 6.57 -19.90
N ILE A 147 -6.88 5.27 -19.67
CA ILE A 147 -5.75 4.53 -20.26
C ILE A 147 -5.86 4.53 -21.79
N ASP A 148 -7.00 4.13 -22.35
CA ASP A 148 -7.19 4.03 -23.80
C ASP A 148 -7.02 5.39 -24.50
N CYS A 149 -7.32 6.49 -23.82
CA CYS A 149 -7.04 7.85 -24.30
C CYS A 149 -5.53 8.07 -24.49
N VAL A 150 -4.73 7.75 -23.47
CA VAL A 150 -3.26 7.88 -23.52
C VAL A 150 -2.66 6.98 -24.60
N LEU A 151 -3.10 5.71 -24.67
CA LEU A 151 -2.59 4.75 -25.65
C LEU A 151 -2.91 5.15 -27.09
N ARG A 152 -4.08 5.76 -27.32
CA ARG A 152 -4.47 6.30 -28.64
C ARG A 152 -3.57 7.47 -29.04
N ASN A 153 -3.33 8.41 -28.13
CA ASN A 153 -2.43 9.54 -28.38
C ASN A 153 -1.02 9.05 -28.74
N TYR A 154 -0.52 8.04 -28.04
CA TYR A 154 0.76 7.41 -28.36
C TYR A 154 0.76 6.72 -29.73
N SER A 155 -0.29 5.99 -30.07
CA SER A 155 -0.40 5.30 -31.35
C SER A 155 -0.48 6.28 -32.53
N GLU A 156 -1.26 7.34 -32.42
CA GLU A 156 -1.34 8.41 -33.44
C GLU A 156 0.01 9.11 -33.63
N TYR A 157 0.73 9.33 -32.54
CA TYR A 157 2.06 9.90 -32.58
C TYR A 157 3.07 8.97 -33.24
N LYS A 158 3.05 7.68 -32.89
CA LYS A 158 3.91 6.64 -33.48
C LYS A 158 3.71 6.51 -34.99
N GLU A 159 2.47 6.64 -35.48
CA GLU A 159 2.18 6.63 -36.92
C GLU A 159 2.76 7.86 -37.63
N LYS A 160 2.67 9.06 -37.03
CA LYS A 160 3.31 10.27 -37.57
C LYS A 160 4.84 10.14 -37.64
N MET A 161 5.42 9.35 -36.75
CA MET A 161 6.86 9.09 -36.63
C MET A 161 7.41 8.06 -37.62
N ARG A 162 6.56 7.38 -38.41
CA ARG A 162 7.04 6.41 -39.41
C ARG A 162 7.96 7.05 -40.46
N ASP A 163 7.78 8.33 -40.75
CA ASP A 163 8.65 9.10 -41.64
C ASP A 163 9.71 9.87 -40.82
N PHE A 164 10.77 9.15 -40.43
CA PHE A 164 11.87 9.67 -39.61
C PHE A 164 12.58 10.90 -40.21
N SER A 165 12.46 11.13 -41.52
CA SER A 165 13.13 12.25 -42.20
C SER A 165 12.57 13.64 -41.83
N LYS A 166 11.42 13.70 -41.17
CA LYS A 166 10.71 14.93 -40.80
C LYS A 166 10.61 15.17 -39.30
N VAL A 167 11.25 14.34 -38.48
CA VAL A 167 11.09 14.37 -37.03
C VAL A 167 12.07 15.38 -36.41
N ASP A 168 11.52 16.43 -35.82
CA ASP A 168 12.26 17.31 -34.91
C ASP A 168 12.46 16.60 -33.56
N TYR A 169 13.72 16.45 -33.14
CA TYR A 169 14.06 15.78 -31.87
C TYR A 169 13.49 16.52 -30.66
N ASP A 170 13.42 17.86 -30.70
CA ASP A 170 12.90 18.63 -29.58
C ASP A 170 11.37 18.45 -29.47
N ASP A 171 10.67 18.34 -30.61
CA ASP A 171 9.25 17.96 -30.65
C ASP A 171 9.05 16.53 -30.15
N TYR A 172 9.99 15.64 -30.46
CA TYR A 172 9.96 14.24 -30.02
C TYR A 172 10.02 14.10 -28.51
N GLU A 173 11.05 14.68 -27.89
CA GLU A 173 11.26 14.60 -26.45
C GLU A 173 10.09 15.24 -25.70
N LYS A 174 9.60 16.38 -26.20
CA LYS A 174 8.47 17.10 -25.60
C LYS A 174 7.18 16.30 -25.69
N THR A 175 6.89 15.67 -26.83
CA THR A 175 5.68 14.86 -26.99
C THR A 175 5.73 13.59 -26.18
N MET A 176 6.87 12.89 -26.15
CA MET A 176 7.04 11.72 -25.29
C MET A 176 6.93 12.07 -23.80
N SER A 177 7.48 13.21 -23.39
CA SER A 177 7.33 13.71 -22.02
C SER A 177 5.86 14.00 -21.68
N ARG A 178 5.09 14.57 -22.62
CA ARG A 178 3.64 14.79 -22.41
C ARG A 178 2.90 13.47 -22.25
N ILE A 179 3.11 12.51 -23.16
CA ILE A 179 2.43 11.20 -23.11
C ILE A 179 2.77 10.45 -21.81
N HIS A 180 4.04 10.48 -21.39
CA HIS A 180 4.45 9.90 -20.13
C HIS A 180 3.78 10.59 -18.93
N ASN A 181 3.72 11.93 -18.93
CA ASN A 181 3.04 12.68 -17.87
C ASN A 181 1.53 12.39 -17.82
N ASP A 182 0.88 12.25 -18.98
CA ASP A 182 -0.54 11.89 -19.06
C ASP A 182 -0.75 10.48 -18.45
N LEU A 183 0.14 9.52 -18.74
CA LEU A 183 0.10 8.18 -18.13
C LEU A 183 0.30 8.23 -16.60
N GLU A 184 1.31 8.97 -16.14
CA GLU A 184 1.58 9.16 -14.71
C GLU A 184 0.42 9.85 -13.99
N GLN A 185 -0.30 10.76 -14.67
CA GLN A 185 -1.51 11.37 -14.13
C GLN A 185 -2.63 10.34 -13.93
N VAL A 186 -2.80 9.40 -14.86
CA VAL A 186 -3.74 8.27 -14.70
C VAL A 186 -3.33 7.43 -13.49
N PHE A 187 -2.07 7.03 -13.38
CA PHE A 187 -1.58 6.22 -12.25
C PHE A 187 -1.62 6.97 -10.91
N SER A 188 -1.45 8.29 -10.92
CA SER A 188 -1.64 9.12 -9.73
C SER A 188 -3.12 9.22 -9.31
N THR A 189 -4.05 9.09 -10.26
CA THR A 189 -5.49 9.17 -10.01
C THR A 189 -6.07 7.85 -9.48
N TYR A 190 -5.65 6.72 -10.05
CA TYR A 190 -6.19 5.38 -9.75
C TYR A 190 -5.27 4.50 -8.89
N GLY A 191 -4.02 4.93 -8.66
CA GLY A 191 -3.00 4.19 -7.93
C GLY A 191 -1.95 3.59 -8.87
N HIS A 192 -0.80 3.24 -8.31
CA HIS A 192 0.31 2.63 -9.04
C HIS A 192 0.32 1.11 -8.84
N VAL A 193 -0.09 0.67 -7.65
CA VAL A 193 -0.16 -0.74 -7.27
C VAL A 193 -1.51 -1.11 -6.67
N TYR A 194 -1.85 -2.39 -6.77
CA TYR A 194 -3.05 -2.96 -6.17
C TYR A 194 -2.69 -4.24 -5.42
N PRO A 195 -3.12 -4.41 -4.15
CA PRO A 195 -2.88 -5.64 -3.40
C PRO A 195 -3.74 -6.78 -3.94
N LYS A 196 -3.24 -8.02 -3.92
CA LYS A 196 -4.08 -9.19 -4.21
C LYS A 196 -4.70 -9.79 -2.96
N GLU A 197 -4.08 -9.60 -1.81
CA GLU A 197 -4.55 -10.18 -0.56
C GLU A 197 -4.54 -9.12 0.54
N VAL A 198 -5.63 -9.08 1.31
CA VAL A 198 -5.78 -8.19 2.45
C VAL A 198 -6.29 -8.97 3.65
N THR A 199 -5.81 -8.62 4.84
CA THR A 199 -6.39 -9.10 6.09
C THR A 199 -7.19 -7.98 6.73
N LEU A 200 -8.44 -8.26 7.08
CA LEU A 200 -9.32 -7.33 7.78
C LEU A 200 -9.46 -7.73 9.25
N GLY A 201 -9.59 -6.72 10.10
CA GLY A 201 -9.79 -6.88 11.53
C GLY A 201 -9.48 -5.60 12.27
N GLY A 202 -8.78 -5.72 13.39
CA GLY A 202 -8.20 -4.58 14.11
C GLY A 202 -6.82 -4.90 14.67
N HIS A 203 -6.02 -3.89 14.95
CA HIS A 203 -4.80 -4.06 15.73
C HIS A 203 -4.59 -2.91 16.73
N LEU A 204 -3.91 -3.22 17.83
CA LEU A 204 -3.33 -2.22 18.72
C LEU A 204 -1.84 -2.23 18.50
N PHE A 205 -1.22 -1.08 18.37
CA PHE A 205 0.21 -1.00 18.13
C PHE A 205 0.87 0.14 18.89
N LEU A 206 2.19 0.02 18.98
CA LEU A 206 3.08 1.02 19.52
C LEU A 206 4.31 1.10 18.61
N THR A 207 4.68 2.31 18.21
CA THR A 207 5.94 2.57 17.50
C THR A 207 6.91 3.34 18.40
N GLU A 208 8.15 2.87 18.45
CA GLU A 208 9.25 3.48 19.21
C GLU A 208 10.41 3.81 18.27
N GLU A 209 11.10 4.91 18.56
CA GLU A 209 12.33 5.31 17.87
C GLU A 209 13.55 4.96 18.74
N HIS A 210 14.55 4.32 18.13
CA HIS A 210 15.78 3.91 18.79
C HIS A 210 17.00 4.42 18.01
N SER A 211 17.93 5.08 18.70
CA SER A 211 19.27 5.36 18.17
C SER A 211 20.17 4.16 18.45
N ILE A 212 20.56 3.43 17.41
CA ILE A 212 21.31 2.18 17.53
C ILE A 212 22.74 2.36 17.03
N TYR A 213 23.71 2.01 17.87
CA TYR A 213 25.10 1.84 17.43
C TYR A 213 25.25 0.57 16.60
N SER A 214 26.16 0.56 15.63
CA SER A 214 26.36 -0.56 14.70
C SER A 214 26.62 -1.93 15.35
N SER A 215 26.97 -1.98 16.65
CA SER A 215 27.20 -3.19 17.43
C SER A 215 25.98 -3.71 18.21
N SER A 216 24.85 -3.00 18.24
CA SER A 216 23.67 -3.45 19.00
C SER A 216 22.90 -4.54 18.26
N ASN A 217 22.52 -5.59 18.99
CA ASN A 217 21.75 -6.70 18.45
C ASN A 217 20.26 -6.31 18.26
N GLU A 218 19.79 -6.28 17.01
CA GLU A 218 18.39 -6.01 16.65
C GLU A 218 17.42 -6.95 17.36
N ASP A 219 17.78 -8.23 17.57
CA ASP A 219 16.92 -9.18 18.27
C ASP A 219 16.68 -8.80 19.72
N THR A 220 17.66 -8.17 20.37
CA THR A 220 17.51 -7.68 21.74
C THR A 220 16.47 -6.55 21.78
N ILE A 221 16.52 -5.63 20.82
CA ILE A 221 15.60 -4.49 20.72
C ILE A 221 14.19 -4.97 20.41
N ARG A 222 14.05 -5.93 19.49
CA ARG A 222 12.78 -6.58 19.18
C ARG A 222 12.17 -7.22 20.43
N LYS A 223 12.94 -8.03 21.15
CA LYS A 223 12.48 -8.69 22.38
C LYS A 223 12.11 -7.69 23.47
N SER A 224 12.89 -6.63 23.66
CA SER A 224 12.56 -5.60 24.65
C SER A 224 11.29 -4.84 24.31
N GLY A 225 11.08 -4.52 23.02
CA GLY A 225 9.84 -3.90 22.53
C GLY A 225 8.62 -4.78 22.80
N GLU A 226 8.71 -6.08 22.52
CA GLU A 226 7.62 -7.03 22.80
C GLU A 226 7.28 -7.12 24.29
N ILE A 227 8.29 -7.18 25.15
CA ILE A 227 8.09 -7.22 26.61
C ILE A 227 7.42 -5.93 27.08
N ARG A 228 7.88 -4.77 26.60
CA ARG A 228 7.29 -3.47 26.95
C ARG A 228 5.85 -3.36 26.47
N PHE A 229 5.57 -3.73 25.22
CA PHE A 229 4.23 -3.75 24.65
C PHE A 229 3.29 -4.62 25.49
N LYS A 230 3.70 -5.86 25.80
CA LYS A 230 2.91 -6.78 26.64
C LYS A 230 2.66 -6.22 28.05
N SER A 231 3.65 -5.55 28.64
CA SER A 231 3.52 -4.88 29.94
C SER A 231 2.49 -3.75 29.90
N ILE A 232 2.57 -2.87 28.90
CA ILE A 232 1.59 -1.78 28.69
C ILE A 232 0.18 -2.35 28.52
N PHE A 233 0.03 -3.32 27.61
CA PHE A 233 -1.26 -3.94 27.30
C PHE A 233 -1.88 -4.60 28.55
N SER A 234 -1.09 -5.37 29.30
CA SER A 234 -1.56 -6.04 30.53
C SER A 234 -1.98 -5.03 31.60
N LYS A 235 -1.19 -3.97 31.80
CA LYS A 235 -1.51 -2.92 32.77
C LYS A 235 -2.81 -2.18 32.42
N LEU A 236 -3.03 -1.87 31.14
CA LEU A 236 -4.27 -1.22 30.69
C LEU A 236 -5.48 -2.12 30.95
N ILE A 237 -5.39 -3.42 30.69
CA ILE A 237 -6.46 -4.37 31.03
C ILE A 237 -6.70 -4.41 32.55
N GLU A 238 -5.64 -4.49 33.37
CA GLU A 238 -5.78 -4.54 34.83
C GLU A 238 -6.41 -3.29 35.44
N ILE A 239 -6.03 -2.10 34.96
CA ILE A 239 -6.59 -0.82 35.44
C ILE A 239 -8.10 -0.79 35.18
N HIS A 240 -8.53 -1.20 33.99
CA HIS A 240 -9.93 -1.19 33.62
C HIS A 240 -10.74 -2.29 34.33
N ALA A 241 -10.14 -3.46 34.55
CA ALA A 241 -10.77 -4.54 35.34
C ALA A 241 -10.98 -4.15 36.82
N LYS A 242 -10.09 -3.32 37.39
CA LYS A 242 -10.16 -2.86 38.79
C LYS A 242 -11.04 -1.63 39.02
N SER A 243 -11.64 -1.06 37.97
CA SER A 243 -12.54 0.10 38.10
C SER A 243 -13.85 -0.21 38.88
N GLY A 244 -14.06 -1.45 39.34
CA GLY A 244 -15.14 -1.86 40.24
C GLY A 244 -14.72 -2.34 41.63
N SER A 245 -13.43 -2.37 41.98
CA SER A 245 -12.99 -2.84 43.31
C SER A 245 -11.68 -2.18 43.75
N SER A 246 -11.76 -1.40 44.83
CA SER A 246 -10.63 -0.79 45.52
C SER A 246 -9.65 -1.88 45.97
N TYR A 247 -8.41 -1.88 45.49
CA TYR A 247 -7.25 -2.43 46.22
C TYR A 247 -5.92 -1.84 45.75
N THR A 248 -5.14 -1.48 46.76
CA THR A 248 -3.73 -1.11 46.79
C THR A 248 -2.83 -2.28 46.37
N SER A 249 -1.78 -2.01 45.59
CA SER A 249 -0.56 -2.81 45.64
C SER A 249 0.65 -1.95 45.29
N GLU A 250 1.45 -1.67 46.32
CA GLU A 250 2.82 -1.22 46.26
C GLU A 250 3.66 -2.23 45.48
N HIS A 251 4.24 -1.79 44.37
CA HIS A 251 5.57 -2.21 43.90
C HIS A 251 6.08 -1.10 42.98
N GLU A 252 6.66 -0.08 43.61
CA GLU A 252 7.50 0.91 42.95
C GLU A 252 8.81 0.24 42.53
N HIS A 253 8.95 -0.02 41.23
CA HIS A 253 10.23 0.17 40.57
C HIS A 253 10.03 1.19 39.45
N SER A 254 10.90 2.19 39.47
CA SER A 254 10.97 3.34 38.57
C SER A 254 11.00 2.91 37.10
N TYR A 255 9.84 2.91 36.45
CA TYR A 255 9.76 3.05 35.01
C TYR A 255 9.13 4.42 34.77
N GLU A 256 9.89 5.28 34.09
CA GLU A 256 9.46 6.59 33.64
C GLU A 256 7.98 6.59 33.27
N LYS A 257 7.27 7.63 33.73
CA LYS A 257 5.90 8.01 33.36
C LYS A 257 5.55 7.51 31.95
N LEU A 258 5.02 6.29 31.86
CA LEU A 258 4.68 5.62 30.61
C LEU A 258 3.42 6.31 30.05
N SER A 259 3.58 7.52 29.52
CA SER A 259 2.56 8.22 28.73
C SER A 259 2.55 7.69 27.29
N THR A 260 2.70 6.39 27.13
CA THR A 260 2.66 5.75 25.84
C THR A 260 1.29 5.12 25.68
N THR A 261 0.38 5.84 25.00
CA THR A 261 -0.92 5.32 24.60
C THR A 261 -0.74 4.36 23.43
N LEU A 262 -1.41 3.21 23.48
CA LEU A 262 -1.54 2.35 22.30
C LEU A 262 -2.34 3.09 21.23
N GLU A 263 -1.93 2.91 19.99
CA GLU A 263 -2.70 3.35 18.82
C GLU A 263 -3.55 2.18 18.31
N ALA A 264 -4.70 2.48 17.71
CA ALA A 264 -5.65 1.47 17.24
C ALA A 264 -5.98 1.68 15.76
N VAL A 265 -6.04 0.58 15.00
CA VAL A 265 -6.65 0.53 13.66
C VAL A 265 -7.74 -0.52 13.69
N GLY A 266 -8.90 -0.20 13.12
CA GLY A 266 -10.09 -1.03 13.22
C GLY A 266 -10.68 -1.06 14.64
N GLY A 267 -11.88 -1.61 14.77
CA GLY A 267 -12.69 -1.45 15.97
C GLY A 267 -13.11 0.01 16.18
N ASN A 268 -13.66 0.31 17.35
CA ASN A 268 -13.93 1.68 17.77
C ASN A 268 -12.68 2.24 18.47
N THR A 269 -11.90 3.03 17.74
CA THR A 269 -10.61 3.57 18.18
C THR A 269 -10.71 4.54 19.36
N LEU A 270 -11.91 5.03 19.71
CA LEU A 270 -12.13 5.82 20.94
C LEU A 270 -11.82 5.00 22.21
N TYR A 271 -11.84 3.68 22.11
CA TYR A 271 -11.48 2.76 23.20
C TYR A 271 -10.00 2.32 23.15
N ALA A 272 -9.11 2.96 22.39
CA ALA A 272 -7.71 2.54 22.31
C ALA A 272 -6.99 2.49 23.69
N SER A 273 -7.43 3.31 24.64
CA SER A 273 -6.96 3.29 26.03
C SER A 273 -7.59 2.21 26.92
N ASP A 274 -8.68 1.58 26.46
CA ASP A 274 -9.37 0.45 27.09
C ASP A 274 -9.35 -0.75 26.13
N PRO A 275 -8.23 -1.50 26.07
CA PRO A 275 -8.08 -2.61 25.13
C PRO A 275 -9.18 -3.66 25.26
N GLU A 276 -9.73 -3.89 26.46
CA GLU A 276 -10.79 -4.87 26.66
C GLU A 276 -12.09 -4.45 25.96
N GLN A 277 -12.50 -3.19 26.11
CA GLN A 277 -13.65 -2.67 25.39
C GLN A 277 -13.39 -2.56 23.89
N TRP A 278 -12.22 -2.08 23.47
CA TRP A 278 -11.85 -2.01 22.07
C TRP A 278 -11.92 -3.38 21.40
N MET A 279 -11.37 -4.44 22.01
CA MET A 279 -11.40 -5.80 21.48
C MET A 279 -12.83 -6.30 21.21
N LYS A 280 -13.78 -5.98 22.10
CA LYS A 280 -15.20 -6.34 21.92
C LYS A 280 -15.80 -5.71 20.67
N THR A 281 -15.35 -4.50 20.30
CA THR A 281 -15.85 -3.80 19.11
C THR A 281 -15.38 -4.42 17.78
N ILE A 282 -14.30 -5.20 17.78
CA ILE A 282 -13.80 -5.90 16.58
C ILE A 282 -14.76 -7.02 16.16
N ALA A 283 -15.73 -7.40 17.00
CA ALA A 283 -16.79 -8.32 16.59
C ALA A 283 -17.74 -7.71 15.55
N ASP A 284 -17.81 -6.38 15.41
CA ASP A 284 -18.62 -5.71 14.40
C ASP A 284 -17.86 -5.60 13.06
N PRO A 285 -18.33 -6.25 11.98
CA PRO A 285 -17.71 -6.18 10.66
C PRO A 285 -17.62 -4.78 10.06
N MET A 286 -18.48 -3.85 10.46
CA MET A 286 -18.44 -2.46 9.96
C MET A 286 -17.24 -1.67 10.50
N LEU A 287 -16.69 -2.12 11.63
CA LEU A 287 -15.51 -1.53 12.26
C LEU A 287 -14.20 -2.20 11.81
N TRP A 288 -14.26 -3.22 10.96
CA TRP A 288 -13.06 -3.84 10.42
C TRP A 288 -12.31 -2.87 9.52
N ARG A 289 -10.99 -2.88 9.64
CA ARG A 289 -10.08 -2.15 8.76
C ARG A 289 -9.00 -3.10 8.26
N ILE A 290 -8.30 -2.66 7.21
CA ILE A 290 -7.15 -3.37 6.70
C ILE A 290 -6.07 -3.36 7.77
N ILE A 291 -5.59 -4.53 8.14
CA ILE A 291 -4.50 -4.74 9.12
C ILE A 291 -3.33 -5.53 8.53
N GLU A 292 -3.45 -6.02 7.30
CA GLU A 292 -2.37 -6.64 6.52
C GLU A 292 -2.68 -6.54 5.02
N GLN A 293 -1.65 -6.39 4.18
CA GLN A 293 -1.75 -6.34 2.73
C GLN A 293 -0.53 -7.01 2.09
N LYS A 294 -0.76 -7.85 1.08
CA LYS A 294 0.27 -8.67 0.44
C LYS A 294 0.10 -8.76 -1.07
N ASP A 295 1.15 -9.29 -1.70
CA ASP A 295 1.17 -9.65 -3.12
C ASP A 295 0.76 -8.49 -4.03
N TYR A 296 1.36 -7.33 -3.81
CA TYR A 296 1.12 -6.16 -4.64
C TYR A 296 1.45 -6.45 -6.10
N LYS A 297 0.63 -5.89 -6.98
CA LYS A 297 0.89 -5.86 -8.42
C LYS A 297 0.86 -4.44 -8.95
N PRO A 298 1.67 -4.13 -9.97
CA PRO A 298 1.44 -2.97 -10.83
C PRO A 298 0.00 -2.94 -11.32
N ILE A 299 -0.65 -1.77 -11.34
CA ILE A 299 -2.02 -1.70 -11.86
C ILE A 299 -2.11 -2.03 -13.36
N MET A 300 -1.03 -1.83 -14.12
CA MET A 300 -0.92 -2.28 -15.51
C MET A 300 -1.00 -3.81 -15.65
N ASP A 301 -0.73 -4.57 -14.59
CA ASP A 301 -0.91 -6.02 -14.61
C ASP A 301 -2.39 -6.44 -14.65
N LEU A 302 -3.30 -5.52 -14.39
CA LEU A 302 -4.74 -5.74 -14.47
C LEU A 302 -5.28 -5.52 -15.89
N LEU A 303 -4.51 -4.83 -16.74
CA LEU A 303 -4.86 -4.55 -18.13
C LEU A 303 -4.58 -5.77 -19.02
N ASN A 304 -5.16 -5.75 -20.22
CA ASN A 304 -4.89 -6.79 -21.22
C ASN A 304 -3.45 -6.71 -21.76
N GLU A 305 -2.98 -7.80 -22.37
CA GLU A 305 -1.59 -7.93 -22.83
C GLU A 305 -1.19 -6.85 -23.84
N GLN A 306 -2.09 -6.46 -24.73
CA GLN A 306 -1.84 -5.42 -25.72
C GLN A 306 -1.65 -4.05 -25.07
N GLN A 307 -2.54 -3.65 -24.16
CA GLN A 307 -2.43 -2.39 -23.43
C GLN A 307 -1.13 -2.35 -22.60
N ARG A 308 -0.79 -3.45 -21.94
CA ARG A 308 0.44 -3.55 -21.15
C ARG A 308 1.68 -3.37 -22.01
N ALA A 309 1.77 -4.05 -23.15
CA ALA A 309 2.90 -3.93 -24.06
C ALA A 309 3.12 -2.50 -24.54
N ILE A 310 2.03 -1.76 -24.84
CA ILE A 310 2.13 -0.36 -25.25
C ILE A 310 2.61 0.53 -24.09
N ILE A 311 2.13 0.30 -22.86
CA ILE A 311 2.57 1.03 -21.67
C ILE A 311 4.08 0.82 -21.43
N GLU A 312 4.54 -0.42 -21.53
CA GLU A 312 5.97 -0.74 -21.40
C GLU A 312 6.80 -0.05 -22.49
N GLU A 313 6.30 -0.03 -23.73
CA GLU A 313 6.93 0.68 -24.83
C GLU A 313 7.01 2.20 -24.57
N ILE A 314 5.93 2.82 -24.10
CA ILE A 314 5.91 4.25 -23.72
C ILE A 314 7.00 4.54 -22.67
N HIS A 315 7.08 3.71 -21.63
CA HIS A 315 8.06 3.91 -20.56
C HIS A 315 9.50 3.76 -21.06
N GLN A 316 9.80 2.69 -21.80
CA GLN A 316 11.14 2.48 -22.38
C GLN A 316 11.53 3.62 -23.33
N THR A 317 10.60 4.05 -24.18
CA THR A 317 10.82 5.15 -25.13
C THR A 317 11.11 6.46 -24.41
N TYR A 318 10.37 6.76 -23.34
CA TYR A 318 10.60 7.93 -22.49
C TYR A 318 11.97 7.90 -21.81
N VAL A 319 12.35 6.77 -21.22
CA VAL A 319 13.66 6.59 -20.57
C VAL A 319 14.80 6.80 -21.57
N LEU A 320 14.69 6.23 -22.77
CA LEU A 320 15.67 6.42 -23.85
C LEU A 320 15.76 7.88 -24.32
N ALA A 321 14.63 8.59 -24.39
CA ALA A 321 14.61 10.02 -24.71
C ALA A 321 15.32 10.85 -23.64
N LYS A 322 15.15 10.50 -22.35
CA LYS A 322 15.77 11.21 -21.22
C LYS A 322 17.27 10.98 -21.06
N ILE A 323 17.76 9.77 -21.34
CA ILE A 323 19.19 9.44 -21.20
C ILE A 323 20.03 10.01 -22.36
N GLY A 324 19.40 10.59 -23.38
CA GLY A 324 20.10 11.20 -24.53
C GLY A 324 20.75 10.18 -25.48
N THR A 325 20.68 8.87 -25.18
CA THR A 325 21.11 7.78 -26.05
C THR A 325 20.31 7.74 -27.35
N PHE A 326 19.04 8.14 -27.32
CA PHE A 326 18.21 8.22 -28.54
C PHE A 326 18.71 9.29 -29.52
N LYS A 327 19.20 10.43 -29.02
CA LYS A 327 19.83 11.47 -29.83
C LYS A 327 21.04 10.93 -30.59
N LEU A 328 21.88 10.15 -29.92
CA LEU A 328 23.06 9.48 -30.51
C LEU A 328 22.69 8.40 -31.54
N LEU A 329 21.65 7.61 -31.28
CA LEU A 329 21.12 6.61 -32.21
C LEU A 329 20.51 7.26 -33.45
N MET A 330 19.71 8.32 -33.28
CA MET A 330 19.13 9.10 -34.37
C MET A 330 20.21 9.74 -35.25
N TYR A 331 21.23 10.37 -34.67
CA TYR A 331 22.34 10.93 -35.46
C TYR A 331 23.09 9.85 -36.26
N ARG A 332 23.31 8.65 -35.69
CA ARG A 332 23.96 7.55 -36.41
C ARG A 332 23.12 7.00 -37.56
N MET A 333 21.81 6.82 -37.35
CA MET A 333 20.91 6.32 -38.41
C MET A 333 20.77 7.33 -39.56
N VAL A 334 20.68 8.62 -39.24
CA VAL A 334 20.65 9.68 -40.26
C VAL A 334 21.97 9.73 -41.03
N ASP A 335 23.13 9.63 -40.36
CA ASP A 335 24.44 9.58 -41.02
C ASP A 335 24.61 8.36 -41.94
N GLU A 336 24.07 7.19 -41.58
CA GLU A 336 24.08 6.00 -42.43
C GLU A 336 23.20 6.18 -43.68
N ILE A 337 21.99 6.72 -43.53
CA ILE A 337 21.08 7.00 -44.65
C ILE A 337 21.69 8.01 -45.62
N PHE A 338 22.34 9.07 -45.12
CA PHE A 338 23.02 10.06 -45.96
C PHE A 338 24.26 9.49 -46.69
N ARG A 339 24.96 8.51 -46.09
CA ARG A 339 26.09 7.81 -46.72
C ARG A 339 25.65 6.80 -47.78
N GLU A 340 24.49 6.18 -47.63
CA GLU A 340 23.95 5.22 -48.60
C GLU A 340 23.27 5.91 -49.79
N GLY A 341 22.71 7.12 -49.61
CA GLY A 341 22.09 7.91 -50.69
C GLY A 341 23.07 8.69 -51.58
N THR A 342 24.38 8.65 -51.33
CA THR A 342 25.43 9.34 -52.12
C THR A 342 26.32 8.39 -52.93
N LYS A 343 25.96 7.11 -53.03
CA LYS A 343 26.52 6.15 -53.98
C LYS A 343 25.52 5.86 -55.09
#